data_AF-A0A927XSS6-F1
#
_entry.id   AF-A0A927XSS6-F1
#
_cell.length_a   1.000
_cell.length_b   1.000
_cell.length_c   1.000
_cell.angle_alpha   90.00
_cell.angle_beta   90.00
_cell.angle_gamma   90.00
#
_symmetry.space_group_name_H-M   'P 1'
#
loop_
_entity.id
_entity.type
_entity.pdbx_description
1 polymer ?
#
loop_
_entity_poly.entity_id
_entity_poly.type
_entity_poly.pdbx_seq_one_letter_code
_entity_poly.pdbx_strand_id
1 'polypeptide(L)'
;MHPAGAGNLAGKRIQIRRYRSMMQFIRKHRNPLLLACMLITLAVSWYLTDRRLTEAAATVALPVEQVTAAPTSRLEEFRTRRDETALTDMAALQSICDQENLTDQTRRDAAAQLQRMVDTRQAQLALEGALTQSGVYPCVAVITEGSVTIITDKATLSDGESALVMTLAKAHAGVEPSGVRVMTAENAK
;
A
#
# COMPACT_ATOMS: atom_id res chain seq x y z
N MET A 1 -24.43 91.39 -12.31
CA MET A 1 -23.20 90.82 -12.89
C MET A 1 -22.77 89.65 -12.02
N HIS A 2 -22.38 88.55 -12.66
CA HIS A 2 -21.90 87.28 -12.10
C HIS A 2 -22.91 86.23 -11.59
N PRO A 3 -23.04 85.09 -12.32
CA PRO A 3 -23.69 83.87 -11.87
C PRO A 3 -22.69 82.96 -11.14
N ALA A 4 -23.11 82.30 -10.06
CA ALA A 4 -22.32 81.23 -9.46
C ALA A 4 -23.23 80.18 -8.80
N GLY A 5 -23.12 78.93 -9.25
CA GLY A 5 -23.39 77.79 -8.37
C GLY A 5 -24.49 76.80 -8.76
N ALA A 6 -24.99 76.79 -10.00
CA ALA A 6 -25.89 75.73 -10.50
C ALA A 6 -25.23 74.32 -10.64
N GLY A 7 -24.09 74.07 -9.99
CA GLY A 7 -23.28 72.85 -10.14
C GLY A 7 -23.60 71.71 -9.17
N ASN A 8 -24.27 71.95 -8.04
CA ASN A 8 -24.36 70.94 -6.96
C ASN A 8 -25.61 70.04 -7.04
N LEU A 9 -26.65 70.43 -7.76
CA LEU A 9 -27.90 69.64 -7.89
C LEU A 9 -27.85 68.63 -9.04
N ALA A 10 -27.07 68.90 -10.10
CA ALA A 10 -26.90 67.98 -11.23
C ALA A 10 -26.05 66.75 -10.84
N GLY A 11 -24.96 66.94 -10.09
CA GLY A 11 -24.08 65.85 -9.63
C GLY A 11 -24.77 64.87 -8.67
N LYS A 12 -25.58 65.36 -7.73
CA LYS A 12 -26.36 64.50 -6.81
C LYS A 12 -27.43 63.67 -7.53
N ARG A 13 -28.09 64.23 -8.57
CA ARG A 13 -29.10 63.50 -9.35
C ARG A 13 -28.50 62.38 -10.23
N ILE A 14 -27.27 62.55 -10.72
CA ILE A 14 -26.54 61.54 -11.50
C ILE A 14 -26.04 60.40 -10.61
N GLN A 15 -25.51 60.72 -9.42
CA GLN A 15 -25.07 59.74 -8.41
C GLN A 15 -26.22 58.83 -7.93
N ILE A 16 -27.41 59.40 -7.66
CA ILE A 16 -28.57 58.65 -7.18
C ILE A 16 -29.16 57.73 -8.27
N ARG A 17 -29.15 58.16 -9.55
CA ARG A 17 -29.58 57.31 -10.69
C ARG A 17 -28.65 56.11 -10.91
N ARG A 18 -27.33 56.30 -10.76
CA ARG A 18 -26.35 55.20 -10.86
C ARG A 18 -26.50 54.18 -9.72
N TYR A 19 -26.70 54.63 -8.49
CA TYR A 19 -26.90 53.72 -7.34
C TYR A 19 -28.20 52.91 -7.44
N ARG A 20 -29.30 53.52 -7.88
CA ARG A 20 -30.59 52.82 -8.05
C ARG A 20 -30.53 51.77 -9.18
N SER A 21 -29.82 52.05 -10.27
CA SER A 21 -29.56 51.09 -11.35
C SER A 21 -28.65 49.93 -10.90
N MET A 22 -27.60 50.23 -10.12
CA MET A 22 -26.67 49.24 -9.58
C MET A 22 -27.36 48.28 -8.59
N MET A 23 -28.25 48.76 -7.73
CA MET A 23 -29.04 47.91 -6.83
C MET A 23 -30.09 47.05 -7.55
N GLN A 24 -30.64 47.52 -8.67
CA GLN A 24 -31.56 46.72 -9.50
C GLN A 24 -30.82 45.65 -10.32
N PHE A 25 -29.59 45.95 -10.78
CA PHE A 25 -28.72 44.99 -11.47
C PHE A 25 -28.22 43.90 -10.51
N ILE A 26 -27.81 44.27 -9.29
CA ILE A 26 -27.47 43.32 -8.23
C ILE A 26 -28.65 42.42 -7.92
N ARG A 27 -29.88 42.95 -7.80
CA ARG A 27 -31.09 42.13 -7.53
C ARG A 27 -31.48 41.18 -8.67
N LYS A 28 -31.24 41.56 -9.92
CA LYS A 28 -31.57 40.76 -11.11
C LYS A 28 -30.52 39.67 -11.42
N HIS A 29 -29.27 39.91 -11.06
CA HIS A 29 -28.14 38.99 -11.30
C HIS A 29 -27.57 38.38 -10.00
N ARG A 30 -28.32 38.37 -8.89
CA ARG A 30 -27.86 37.82 -7.58
C ARG A 30 -27.36 36.40 -7.70
N ASN A 31 -28.13 35.54 -8.36
CA ASN A 31 -27.82 34.12 -8.47
C ASN A 31 -26.55 33.86 -9.32
N PRO A 32 -26.41 34.41 -10.55
CA PRO A 32 -25.18 34.23 -11.32
C PRO A 32 -23.96 34.91 -10.68
N LEU A 33 -24.15 36.01 -9.95
CA LEU A 33 -23.05 36.69 -9.24
C LEU A 33 -22.57 35.88 -8.03
N LEU A 34 -23.50 35.30 -7.26
CA LEU A 34 -23.15 34.38 -6.16
C LEU A 34 -22.45 33.12 -6.68
N LEU A 35 -22.90 32.58 -7.82
CA LEU A 35 -22.28 31.42 -8.47
C LEU A 35 -20.86 31.73 -8.95
N ALA A 36 -20.64 32.91 -9.56
CA ALA A 36 -19.32 33.37 -9.95
C ALA A 36 -18.38 33.56 -8.75
N CYS A 37 -18.87 34.17 -7.67
CA CYS A 37 -18.08 34.30 -6.43
C CYS A 37 -17.72 32.95 -5.83
N MET A 38 -18.65 31.98 -5.81
CA MET A 38 -18.39 30.64 -5.29
C MET A 38 -17.35 29.90 -6.14
N LEU A 39 -17.42 29.98 -7.47
CA LEU A 39 -16.43 29.40 -8.37
C LEU A 39 -15.04 30.03 -8.19
N ILE A 40 -14.98 31.35 -7.99
CA ILE A 40 -13.72 32.04 -7.71
C ILE A 40 -13.13 31.55 -6.37
N THR A 41 -13.94 31.43 -5.32
CA THR A 41 -13.44 30.91 -4.03
C THR A 41 -12.97 29.47 -4.14
N LEU A 42 -13.62 28.64 -4.97
CA LEU A 42 -13.26 27.24 -5.16
C LEU A 42 -11.96 27.10 -5.96
N ALA A 43 -11.78 27.94 -6.99
CA ALA A 43 -10.54 28.00 -7.77
C ALA A 43 -9.36 28.54 -6.94
N VAL A 44 -9.57 29.57 -6.13
CA VAL A 44 -8.53 30.10 -5.22
C VAL A 44 -8.17 29.08 -4.14
N SER A 45 -9.15 28.39 -3.56
CA SER A 45 -8.90 27.32 -2.59
C SER A 45 -8.13 26.16 -3.23
N TRP A 46 -8.48 25.76 -4.45
CA TRP A 46 -7.76 24.73 -5.18
C TRP A 46 -6.31 25.17 -5.47
N TYR A 47 -6.11 26.40 -5.96
CA TYR A 47 -4.80 26.96 -6.25
C TYR A 47 -3.89 27.06 -5.02
N LEU A 48 -4.43 27.49 -3.87
CA LEU A 48 -3.69 27.54 -2.61
C LEU A 48 -3.36 26.14 -2.09
N THR A 49 -4.26 25.18 -2.27
CA THR A 49 -4.03 23.78 -1.87
C THR A 49 -2.97 23.12 -2.74
N ASP A 50 -3.00 23.34 -4.06
CA ASP A 50 -2.00 22.86 -5.01
C ASP A 50 -0.60 23.42 -4.70
N ARG A 51 -0.50 24.73 -4.39
CA ARG A 51 0.74 25.33 -3.90
C ARG A 51 1.20 24.74 -2.57
N ARG A 52 0.29 24.49 -1.63
CA ARG A 52 0.62 23.85 -0.34
C ARG A 52 1.14 22.43 -0.51
N LEU A 53 0.56 21.63 -1.42
CA LEU A 53 1.09 20.30 -1.75
C LEU A 53 2.47 20.39 -2.40
N THR A 54 2.69 21.37 -3.27
CA THR A 54 3.99 21.58 -3.94
C THR A 54 5.07 22.06 -2.97
N GLU A 55 4.74 22.96 -2.04
CA GLU A 55 5.64 23.43 -0.97
C GLU A 55 5.92 22.34 0.08
N ALA A 56 4.93 21.50 0.41
CA ALA A 56 5.11 20.32 1.27
C ALA A 56 6.01 19.28 0.60
N ALA A 57 5.90 19.09 -0.72
CA ALA A 57 6.82 18.25 -1.48
C ALA A 57 8.25 18.82 -1.52
N ALA A 58 8.42 20.15 -1.52
CA ALA A 58 9.74 20.79 -1.52
C ALA A 58 10.43 20.83 -0.13
N THR A 59 9.65 20.81 0.96
CA THR A 59 10.19 20.85 2.34
C THR A 59 10.36 19.46 2.96
N VAL A 60 9.79 18.42 2.34
CA VAL A 60 10.09 17.00 2.59
C VAL A 60 10.91 16.42 1.43
N ALA A 61 11.80 17.22 0.84
CA ALA A 61 12.93 16.69 0.12
C ALA A 61 13.97 16.20 1.16
N LEU A 62 13.64 15.10 1.85
CA LEU A 62 14.70 14.17 2.22
C LEU A 62 15.43 13.86 0.91
N PRO A 63 16.77 13.85 0.87
CA PRO A 63 17.44 13.29 -0.28
C PRO A 63 16.88 11.87 -0.43
N VAL A 64 16.04 11.67 -1.43
CA VAL A 64 15.88 10.35 -2.05
C VAL A 64 17.24 10.15 -2.70
N GLU A 65 18.21 9.75 -1.88
CA GLU A 65 19.23 8.85 -2.32
C GLU A 65 18.44 7.77 -3.04
N GLN A 66 18.53 7.77 -4.37
CA GLN A 66 18.10 6.62 -5.13
C GLN A 66 18.91 5.48 -4.53
N VAL A 67 18.29 4.75 -3.61
CA VAL A 67 18.71 3.43 -3.23
C VAL A 67 18.59 2.70 -4.54
N THR A 68 19.70 2.69 -5.28
CA THR A 68 19.95 1.76 -6.35
C THR A 68 19.69 0.45 -5.65
N ALA A 69 18.54 -0.17 -5.93
CA ALA A 69 18.13 -1.37 -5.24
C ALA A 69 19.33 -2.29 -5.27
N ALA A 70 19.90 -2.56 -4.08
CA ALA A 70 21.02 -3.47 -3.98
C ALA A 70 20.62 -4.74 -4.74
N PRO A 71 21.52 -5.37 -5.52
CA PRO A 71 21.17 -6.59 -6.22
C PRO A 71 20.50 -7.54 -5.21
N THR A 72 19.22 -7.82 -5.43
CA THR A 72 18.43 -8.67 -4.54
C THR A 72 19.17 -10.00 -4.45
N SER A 73 19.54 -10.43 -3.23
CA SER A 73 20.24 -11.71 -3.09
C SER A 73 19.33 -12.83 -3.65
N ARG A 74 19.92 -13.92 -4.16
CA ARG A 74 19.12 -15.06 -4.66
C ARG A 74 18.13 -15.58 -3.62
N LEU A 75 18.53 -15.54 -2.35
CA LEU A 75 17.68 -15.94 -1.23
C LEU A 75 16.49 -15.00 -1.06
N GLU A 76 16.68 -13.67 -1.18
CA GLU A 76 15.58 -12.71 -1.15
C GLU A 76 14.68 -12.82 -2.39
N GLU A 77 15.24 -13.11 -3.56
CA GLU A 77 14.45 -13.38 -4.77
C GLU A 77 13.58 -14.63 -4.58
N PHE A 78 14.16 -15.69 -4.01
CA PHE A 78 13.43 -16.92 -3.68
C PHE A 78 12.32 -16.66 -2.66
N ARG A 79 12.60 -15.89 -1.60
CA ARG A 79 11.59 -15.51 -0.59
C ARG A 79 10.44 -14.74 -1.23
N THR A 80 10.76 -13.76 -2.08
CA THR A 80 9.78 -12.94 -2.79
C THR A 80 8.91 -13.81 -3.68
N ARG A 81 9.51 -14.65 -4.53
CA ARG A 81 8.78 -15.53 -5.45
C ARG A 81 7.85 -16.51 -4.74
N ARG A 82 8.35 -17.12 -3.65
CA ARG A 82 7.55 -18.02 -2.79
C ARG A 82 6.33 -17.29 -2.22
N ASP A 83 6.52 -16.06 -1.74
CA ASP A 83 5.45 -15.26 -1.13
C ASP A 83 4.44 -14.79 -2.17
N GLU A 84 4.89 -14.33 -3.34
CA GLU A 84 4.02 -13.94 -4.46
C GLU A 84 3.18 -15.12 -4.97
N THR A 85 3.78 -16.30 -5.09
CA THR A 85 3.07 -17.52 -5.48
C THR A 85 1.99 -17.87 -4.46
N ALA A 86 2.34 -17.88 -3.17
CA ALA A 86 1.38 -18.17 -2.10
C ALA A 86 0.22 -17.17 -2.07
N LEU A 87 0.48 -15.88 -2.25
CA LEU A 87 -0.57 -14.85 -2.29
C LEU A 87 -1.49 -15.02 -3.51
N THR A 88 -0.91 -15.35 -4.66
CA THR A 88 -1.67 -15.62 -5.89
C THR A 88 -2.60 -16.82 -5.72
N ASP A 89 -2.07 -17.92 -5.17
CA ASP A 89 -2.84 -19.15 -4.93
C ASP A 89 -3.95 -18.94 -3.90
N MET A 90 -3.66 -18.23 -2.80
CA MET A 90 -4.66 -17.87 -1.79
C MET A 90 -5.76 -16.99 -2.37
N ALA A 91 -5.42 -16.00 -3.20
CA ALA A 91 -6.40 -15.15 -3.87
C ALA A 91 -7.28 -15.94 -4.85
N ALA A 92 -6.72 -16.92 -5.56
CA ALA A 92 -7.48 -17.81 -6.43
C ALA A 92 -8.48 -18.66 -5.63
N LEU A 93 -8.06 -19.24 -4.49
CA LEU A 93 -8.96 -20.00 -3.60
C LEU A 93 -10.05 -19.12 -2.98
N GLN A 94 -9.71 -17.88 -2.59
CA GLN A 94 -10.69 -16.92 -2.09
C GLN A 94 -11.75 -16.59 -3.15
N SER A 95 -11.33 -16.39 -4.40
CA SER A 95 -12.26 -16.18 -5.53
C SER A 95 -13.23 -17.35 -5.71
N ILE A 96 -12.79 -18.59 -5.49
CA ILE A 96 -13.68 -19.77 -5.52
C ILE A 96 -14.66 -19.74 -4.34
N CYS A 97 -14.21 -19.32 -3.16
CA CYS A 97 -15.07 -19.19 -1.97
C CYS A 97 -16.17 -18.14 -2.15
N ASP A 98 -15.91 -17.09 -2.92
CA ASP A 98 -16.84 -15.96 -3.12
C ASP A 98 -17.83 -16.20 -4.29
N GLN A 99 -17.68 -17.29 -5.04
CA GLN A 99 -18.54 -17.62 -6.19
C GLN A 99 -19.86 -18.31 -5.76
N GLU A 100 -20.95 -17.54 -5.76
CA GLU A 100 -22.29 -18.03 -5.40
C GLU A 100 -22.83 -19.12 -6.36
N ASN A 101 -22.36 -19.15 -7.60
CA ASN A 101 -22.79 -20.10 -8.63
C ASN A 101 -22.13 -21.50 -8.50
N LEU A 102 -21.17 -21.68 -7.59
CA LEU A 102 -20.55 -22.97 -7.32
C LEU A 102 -21.34 -23.76 -6.26
N THR A 103 -21.08 -25.06 -6.19
CA THR A 103 -21.69 -25.90 -5.15
C THR A 103 -21.13 -25.55 -3.77
N ASP A 104 -21.94 -25.72 -2.73
CA ASP A 104 -21.50 -25.58 -1.34
C ASP A 104 -20.28 -26.46 -1.03
N GLN A 105 -20.23 -27.67 -1.60
CA GLN A 105 -19.12 -28.60 -1.40
C GLN A 105 -17.82 -28.02 -1.98
N THR A 106 -17.86 -27.51 -3.21
CA THR A 106 -16.70 -26.86 -3.87
C THR A 106 -16.19 -25.67 -3.06
N ARG A 107 -17.10 -24.82 -2.55
CA ARG A 107 -16.70 -23.68 -1.72
C ARG A 107 -16.07 -24.10 -0.40
N ARG A 108 -16.61 -25.14 0.26
CA ARG A 108 -16.03 -25.70 1.50
C ARG A 108 -14.65 -26.31 1.26
N ASP A 109 -14.47 -27.03 0.16
CA ASP A 109 -13.17 -27.63 -0.18
C ASP A 109 -12.12 -26.55 -0.46
N ALA A 110 -12.50 -25.48 -1.16
CA ALA A 110 -11.64 -24.32 -1.39
C ALA A 110 -11.29 -23.59 -0.08
N ALA A 111 -12.26 -23.36 0.81
CA ALA A 111 -12.03 -22.74 2.12
C ALA A 111 -11.10 -23.60 3.00
N ALA A 112 -11.26 -24.92 2.98
CA ALA A 112 -10.39 -25.84 3.70
C ALA A 112 -8.95 -25.81 3.14
N GLN A 113 -8.78 -25.73 1.81
CA GLN A 113 -7.47 -25.57 1.20
C GLN A 113 -6.84 -24.21 1.54
N LEU A 114 -7.63 -23.13 1.52
CA LEU A 114 -7.17 -21.79 1.89
C LEU A 114 -6.65 -21.78 3.33
N GLN A 115 -7.40 -22.38 4.27
CA GLN A 115 -6.96 -22.49 5.65
C GLN A 115 -5.63 -23.27 5.77
N ARG A 116 -5.50 -24.41 5.08
CA ARG A 116 -4.24 -25.17 5.05
C ARG A 116 -3.05 -24.34 4.54
N MET A 117 -3.26 -23.51 3.51
CA MET A 117 -2.22 -22.63 2.98
C MET A 117 -1.81 -21.54 3.99
N VAL A 118 -2.78 -20.95 4.69
CA VAL A 118 -2.52 -19.98 5.76
C VAL A 118 -1.71 -20.62 6.89
N ASP A 119 -2.13 -21.79 7.36
CA ASP A 119 -1.46 -22.52 8.45
C ASP A 119 -0.02 -22.88 8.05
N THR A 120 0.16 -23.38 6.82
CA THR A 120 1.48 -23.73 6.28
C THR A 120 2.39 -22.50 6.20
N ARG A 121 1.86 -21.35 5.73
CA ARG A 121 2.62 -20.10 5.66
C ARG A 121 3.02 -19.60 7.05
N GLN A 122 2.12 -19.68 8.03
CA GLN A 122 2.43 -19.31 9.41
C GLN A 122 3.52 -20.22 10.00
N ALA A 123 3.44 -21.52 9.76
CA ALA A 123 4.47 -22.48 10.18
C ALA A 123 5.84 -22.18 9.54
N GLN A 124 5.88 -21.83 8.24
CA GLN A 124 7.10 -21.42 7.55
C GLN A 124 7.74 -20.18 8.19
N LEU A 125 6.93 -19.15 8.45
CA LEU A 125 7.41 -17.90 9.05
C LEU A 125 7.88 -18.11 10.50
N ALA A 126 7.16 -18.93 11.28
CA ALA A 126 7.56 -19.29 12.63
C ALA A 126 8.89 -20.05 12.64
N LEU A 127 9.05 -21.01 11.73
CA LEU A 127 10.30 -21.76 11.56
C LEU A 127 11.47 -20.85 11.15
N GLU A 128 11.28 -19.94 10.19
CA GLU A 128 12.29 -18.95 9.81
C GLU A 128 12.70 -18.06 10.98
N GLY A 129 11.72 -17.60 11.77
CA GLY A 129 11.97 -16.83 12.99
C GLY A 129 12.84 -17.60 13.99
N ALA A 130 12.51 -18.86 14.25
CA ALA A 130 13.26 -19.71 15.17
C ALA A 130 14.69 -20.03 14.65
N LEU A 131 14.83 -20.30 13.35
CA LEU A 131 16.13 -20.54 12.71
C LEU A 131 17.03 -19.29 12.77
N THR A 132 16.45 -18.12 12.56
CA THR A 132 17.16 -16.84 12.66
C THR A 132 17.68 -16.59 14.07
N GLN A 133 16.84 -16.80 15.09
CA GLN A 133 17.24 -16.68 16.51
C GLN A 133 18.33 -17.69 16.90
N SER A 134 18.40 -18.81 16.18
CA SER A 134 19.35 -19.90 16.40
C SER A 134 20.67 -19.74 15.65
N GLY A 135 20.88 -18.65 14.90
CA GLY A 135 22.10 -18.42 14.13
C GLY A 135 22.14 -19.11 12.75
N VAL A 136 21.02 -19.66 12.30
CA VAL A 136 20.82 -20.17 10.94
C VAL A 136 20.13 -19.08 10.14
N TYR A 137 20.90 -18.04 9.80
CA TYR A 137 20.44 -16.90 9.01
C TYR A 137 21.52 -16.47 7.99
N PRO A 138 21.12 -15.86 6.87
CA PRO A 138 19.74 -15.71 6.40
C PRO A 138 19.20 -17.03 5.86
N CYS A 139 17.89 -17.29 6.04
CA CYS A 139 17.25 -18.51 5.56
C CYS A 139 15.81 -18.29 5.07
N VAL A 140 15.31 -19.22 4.27
CA VAL A 140 13.91 -19.32 3.81
C VAL A 140 13.46 -20.76 4.01
N ALA A 141 12.31 -20.96 4.64
CA ALA A 141 11.71 -22.27 4.82
C ALA A 141 10.56 -22.48 3.83
N VAL A 142 10.51 -23.65 3.22
CA VAL A 142 9.39 -24.10 2.38
C VAL A 142 8.87 -25.38 2.98
N ILE A 143 7.59 -25.38 3.36
CA ILE A 143 6.91 -26.55 3.89
C ILE A 143 6.02 -27.08 2.77
N THR A 144 6.20 -28.34 2.43
CA THR A 144 5.35 -29.10 1.53
C THR A 144 4.85 -30.32 2.30
N GLU A 145 3.75 -30.95 1.89
CA GLU A 145 3.18 -32.10 2.59
C GLU A 145 4.25 -33.14 2.98
N GLY A 146 4.49 -33.29 4.28
CA GLY A 146 5.45 -34.25 4.84
C GLY A 146 6.93 -33.87 4.72
N SER A 147 7.29 -32.67 4.24
CA SER A 147 8.69 -32.26 4.09
C SER A 147 8.92 -30.77 4.36
N VAL A 148 10.13 -30.44 4.80
CA VAL A 148 10.60 -29.05 4.93
C VAL A 148 11.90 -28.90 4.16
N THR A 149 11.96 -27.92 3.28
CA THR A 149 13.20 -27.48 2.63
C THR A 149 13.61 -26.14 3.19
N ILE A 150 14.80 -26.07 3.77
CA ILE A 150 15.40 -24.86 4.30
C ILE A 150 16.50 -24.44 3.34
N ILE A 151 16.39 -23.22 2.83
CA ILE A 151 17.37 -22.63 1.92
C ILE A 151 18.10 -21.56 2.71
N THR A 152 19.42 -21.58 2.71
CA THR A 152 20.23 -20.61 3.48
C THR A 152 21.44 -20.16 2.68
N ASP A 153 21.89 -18.92 2.88
CA ASP A 153 23.18 -18.46 2.34
C ASP A 153 24.36 -18.94 3.19
N LYS A 154 24.10 -19.57 4.34
CA LYS A 154 25.14 -20.13 5.19
C LYS A 154 25.78 -21.33 4.49
N ALA A 155 27.05 -21.19 4.14
CA ALA A 155 27.79 -22.18 3.34
C ALA A 155 27.87 -23.57 4.00
N THR A 156 27.97 -23.64 5.32
CA THR A 156 28.03 -24.90 6.08
C THR A 156 27.27 -24.80 7.39
N LEU A 157 26.65 -25.90 7.79
CA LEU A 157 26.03 -26.07 9.11
C LEU A 157 26.92 -26.99 9.92
N SER A 158 27.18 -26.62 11.17
CA SER A 158 27.77 -27.53 12.14
C SER A 158 26.80 -28.68 12.47
N ASP A 159 27.30 -29.77 13.04
CA ASP A 159 26.46 -30.90 13.48
C ASP A 159 25.38 -30.45 14.48
N GLY A 160 25.74 -29.52 15.38
CA GLY A 160 24.81 -28.94 16.35
C GLY A 160 23.70 -28.11 15.69
N GLU A 161 24.05 -27.32 14.66
CA GLU A 161 23.06 -26.54 13.91
C GLU A 161 22.16 -27.43 13.05
N SER A 162 22.71 -28.48 12.45
CA SER A 162 21.93 -29.47 11.70
C SER A 162 20.91 -30.18 12.61
N ALA A 163 21.32 -30.59 13.82
CA ALA A 163 20.42 -31.19 14.80
C ALA A 163 19.34 -30.20 15.28
N LEU A 164 19.72 -28.93 15.48
CA LEU A 164 18.80 -27.87 15.87
C LEU A 164 17.77 -27.59 14.76
N VAL A 165 18.21 -27.52 13.50
CA VAL A 165 17.33 -27.38 12.33
C VAL A 165 16.28 -28.49 12.30
N MET A 166 16.67 -29.75 12.50
CA MET A 166 15.75 -30.89 12.56
C MET A 166 14.75 -30.76 13.71
N THR A 167 15.24 -30.35 14.89
CA THR A 167 14.40 -30.14 16.08
C THR A 167 13.36 -29.05 15.85
N LEU A 168 13.77 -27.93 15.25
CA LEU A 168 12.89 -26.81 14.94
C LEU A 168 11.89 -27.16 13.83
N ALA A 169 12.32 -27.89 12.79
CA ALA A 169 11.41 -28.37 11.76
C ALA A 169 10.32 -29.29 12.34
N LYS A 170 10.68 -30.17 13.28
CA LYS A 170 9.69 -30.99 13.99
C LYS A 170 8.74 -30.15 14.84
N ALA A 171 9.26 -29.19 15.59
CA ALA A 171 8.47 -28.35 16.50
C ALA A 171 7.49 -27.41 15.77
N HIS A 172 7.92 -26.81 14.65
CA HIS A 172 7.13 -25.78 13.95
C HIS A 172 6.36 -26.30 12.75
N ALA A 173 6.81 -27.39 12.11
CA ALA A 173 6.17 -27.95 10.92
C ALA A 173 5.67 -29.39 11.11
N GLY A 174 5.92 -30.02 12.27
CA GLY A 174 5.52 -31.40 12.53
C GLY A 174 6.32 -32.46 11.76
N VAL A 175 7.30 -32.05 10.95
CA VAL A 175 8.05 -32.92 10.02
C VAL A 175 9.17 -33.67 10.74
N GLU A 176 9.25 -34.98 10.51
CA GLU A 176 10.33 -35.82 11.03
C GLU A 176 11.68 -35.48 10.38
N PRO A 177 12.81 -35.76 11.04
CA PRO A 177 14.15 -35.48 10.51
C PRO A 177 14.39 -35.99 9.08
N SER A 178 13.82 -37.14 8.71
CA SER A 178 13.92 -37.72 7.37
C SER A 178 13.28 -36.87 6.26
N GLY A 179 12.33 -36.01 6.62
CA GLY A 179 11.66 -35.08 5.70
C GLY A 179 12.29 -33.69 5.64
N VAL A 180 13.39 -33.45 6.37
CA VAL A 180 14.07 -32.15 6.41
C VAL A 180 15.23 -32.14 5.42
N ARG A 181 15.25 -31.14 4.55
CA ARG A 181 16.32 -30.90 3.58
C ARG A 181 16.87 -29.50 3.79
N VAL A 182 18.21 -29.36 3.82
CA VAL A 182 18.86 -28.06 3.87
C VAL A 182 19.69 -27.86 2.62
N MET A 183 19.56 -26.70 1.97
CA MET A 183 20.21 -26.37 0.71
C MET A 183 20.84 -24.98 0.79
N THR A 184 21.97 -24.78 0.11
CA THR A 184 22.55 -23.45 -0.07
C THR A 184 21.81 -22.72 -1.20
N ALA A 185 21.65 -21.40 -1.10
CA ALA A 185 20.90 -20.62 -2.11
C ALA A 185 21.52 -20.66 -3.51
N GLU A 186 22.80 -20.97 -3.63
CA GLU A 186 23.48 -21.25 -4.91
C GLU A 186 22.96 -22.50 -5.63
N ASN A 187 22.41 -23.47 -4.89
CA ASN A 187 21.93 -24.76 -5.39
C ASN A 187 20.40 -24.84 -5.48
N ALA A 188 19.68 -23.80 -5.04
CA ALA A 188 18.23 -23.68 -5.20
C ALA A 188 17.95 -23.14 -6.61
N LYS A 189 17.46 -24.00 -7.51
CA LYS A 189 17.12 -23.66 -8.91
C LYS A 189 15.63 -23.77 -9.16
#